data_AF-K2FPS7-F1
#
_entry.id   AF-K2FPS7-F1
#
_cell.length_a   1.000
_cell.length_b   1.000
_cell.length_c   1.000
_cell.angle_alpha   90.00
_cell.angle_beta   90.00
_cell.angle_gamma   90.00
#
_symmetry.space_group_name_H-M   'P 1'
#
loop_
_entity.id
_entity.type
_entity.pdbx_description
1 polymer ?
#
loop_
_entity_poly.entity_id
_entity_poly.type
_entity_poly.pdbx_seq_one_letter_code
_entity_poly.pdbx_strand_id
1 'polypeptide(L)'
;MAGGNLFDAFSKQTKKENVMSKKRPIVGVALGTSAIIGKKGVVKHEIINSLAWQVQRLHLAGVDVFINIFNPWEYYQGNIANTNLRCILGKNKVSELFADAFKKKRMVTCVLDSTSSAGQLIKEVVDFSIVPIIAGQLEKDGFESGGIEHWTLEDAYFAFLCKTANAQMGVFAGNYYSCKHRDQLYSTLFEHCPYDMRFHHEPHFLIRAISKKIGIDPETLQISNPMRVTGLPYMFY
;
A
#
# COMPACT_ATOMS: atom_id res chain seq x y z
N MET A 1 14.87 34.80 -40.19
CA MET A 1 14.02 34.35 -39.06
C MET A 1 13.69 32.89 -39.26
N ALA A 2 14.42 31.99 -38.61
CA ALA A 2 14.11 30.54 -38.59
C ALA A 2 13.63 30.20 -37.18
N GLY A 3 12.31 30.30 -36.97
CA GLY A 3 11.67 29.88 -35.73
C GLY A 3 11.52 28.37 -35.71
N GLY A 4 12.52 27.66 -35.18
CA GLY A 4 12.38 26.25 -34.83
C GLY A 4 11.45 26.12 -33.62
N ASN A 5 10.36 25.39 -33.77
CA ASN A 5 9.37 25.17 -32.71
C ASN A 5 10.01 24.43 -31.53
N LEU A 6 9.97 25.04 -30.34
CA LEU A 6 10.37 24.42 -29.06
C LEU A 6 9.67 23.07 -28.82
N PHE A 7 8.46 22.88 -29.36
CA PHE A 7 7.71 21.63 -29.31
C PHE A 7 8.36 20.47 -30.08
N ASP A 8 9.08 20.75 -31.17
CA ASP A 8 9.80 19.73 -31.94
C ASP A 8 11.09 19.29 -31.23
N ALA A 9 11.67 20.15 -30.40
CA ALA A 9 12.79 19.78 -29.54
C ALA A 9 12.32 18.89 -28.38
N PHE A 10 11.18 19.18 -27.76
CA PHE A 10 10.55 18.33 -26.73
C PHE A 10 10.08 16.98 -27.26
N SER A 11 9.50 16.93 -28.47
CA SER A 11 9.04 15.67 -29.09
C SER A 11 10.21 14.77 -29.51
N LYS A 12 11.36 15.36 -29.88
CA LYS A 12 12.59 14.63 -30.21
C LYS A 12 13.37 14.20 -28.96
N GLN A 13 13.28 14.92 -27.86
CA GLN A 13 13.83 14.48 -26.56
C GLN A 13 13.01 13.32 -25.99
N THR A 14 11.68 13.38 -26.05
CA THR A 14 10.81 12.27 -25.59
C THR A 14 10.91 11.02 -26.46
N LYS A 15 11.30 11.13 -27.75
CA LYS A 15 11.53 9.96 -28.60
C LYS A 15 12.90 9.29 -28.44
N LYS A 16 13.87 9.94 -27.76
CA LYS A 16 15.22 9.38 -27.55
C LYS A 16 15.42 8.64 -26.21
N GLU A 17 14.45 8.70 -25.30
CA GLU A 17 14.37 7.81 -24.14
C GLU A 17 13.22 6.81 -24.32
N ASN A 18 13.16 6.16 -25.49
CA ASN A 18 12.47 4.88 -25.60
C ASN A 18 13.50 3.75 -25.47
N VAL A 19 14.35 3.85 -24.43
CA VAL A 19 14.86 2.64 -23.79
C VAL A 19 13.59 2.01 -23.24
N MET A 20 13.16 0.86 -23.78
CA MET A 20 12.07 0.10 -23.20
C MET A 20 12.34 -0.03 -21.71
N SER A 21 11.73 0.82 -20.89
CA SER A 21 11.85 0.73 -19.45
C SER A 21 11.17 -0.59 -19.14
N LYS A 22 11.96 -1.57 -18.67
CA LYS A 22 11.37 -2.74 -18.04
C LYS A 22 10.41 -2.20 -17.00
N LYS A 23 9.10 -2.41 -17.21
CA LYS A 23 8.09 -1.99 -16.24
C LYS A 23 8.50 -2.56 -14.89
N ARG A 24 8.64 -1.67 -13.91
CA ARG A 24 9.03 -2.04 -12.56
C ARG A 24 7.97 -2.97 -11.97
N PRO A 25 8.37 -3.99 -11.20
CA PRO A 25 7.41 -4.82 -10.49
C PRO A 25 6.59 -3.97 -9.52
N ILE A 26 5.27 -4.24 -9.48
CA ILE A 26 4.33 -3.59 -8.57
C ILE A 26 4.00 -4.54 -7.42
N VAL A 27 3.99 -4.01 -6.19
CA VAL A 27 3.58 -4.72 -4.97
C VAL A 27 2.40 -4.00 -4.34
N GLY A 28 1.34 -4.75 -4.04
CA GLY A 28 0.26 -4.26 -3.19
C GLY A 28 0.56 -4.50 -1.72
N VAL A 29 0.34 -3.50 -0.87
CA VAL A 29 0.42 -3.64 0.59
C VAL A 29 -0.91 -3.23 1.21
N ALA A 30 -1.66 -4.19 1.76
CA ALA A 30 -2.83 -3.91 2.58
C ALA A 30 -2.41 -3.77 4.05
N LEU A 31 -2.83 -2.69 4.70
CA LEU A 31 -2.57 -2.47 6.12
C LEU A 31 -3.84 -2.71 6.92
N GLY A 32 -3.80 -3.70 7.79
CA GLY A 32 -4.86 -3.90 8.77
C GLY A 32 -4.91 -2.72 9.73
N THR A 33 -6.11 -2.20 9.98
CA THR A 33 -6.32 -1.01 10.81
C THR A 33 -5.72 -1.17 12.21
N SER A 34 -5.83 -2.37 12.81
CA SER A 34 -5.23 -2.70 14.12
C SER A 34 -3.69 -2.66 14.16
N ALA A 35 -3.02 -2.70 13.00
CA ALA A 35 -1.57 -2.56 12.92
C ALA A 35 -1.15 -1.10 13.19
N ILE A 36 -1.95 -0.14 12.72
CA ILE A 36 -1.65 1.29 12.77
C ILE A 36 -2.37 1.97 13.93
N ILE A 37 -3.58 1.52 14.27
CA ILE A 37 -4.41 2.11 15.31
C ILE A 37 -4.30 1.24 16.57
N GLY A 38 -3.79 1.84 17.63
CA GLY A 38 -3.67 1.24 18.96
C GLY A 38 -4.95 1.33 19.77
N LYS A 39 -4.85 0.96 21.05
CA LYS A 39 -5.97 1.07 22.00
C LYS A 39 -6.48 2.51 22.03
N LYS A 40 -7.81 2.68 22.14
CA LYS A 40 -8.49 3.98 22.16
C LYS A 40 -8.36 4.81 20.88
N GLY A 41 -7.98 4.21 19.75
CA GLY A 41 -7.90 4.91 18.46
C GLY A 41 -6.59 5.67 18.22
N VAL A 42 -5.60 5.53 19.10
CA VAL A 42 -4.33 6.26 18.98
C VAL A 42 -3.54 5.74 17.78
N VAL A 43 -3.20 6.62 16.84
CA VAL A 43 -2.38 6.28 15.68
C VAL A 43 -0.92 6.06 16.09
N LYS A 44 -0.35 4.92 15.68
CA LYS A 44 1.05 4.54 15.85
C LYS A 44 1.90 5.12 14.73
N HIS A 45 2.33 6.37 14.89
CA HIS A 45 3.11 7.08 13.87
C HIS A 45 4.42 6.37 13.50
N GLU A 46 5.03 5.64 14.43
CA GLU A 46 6.23 4.84 14.22
C GLU A 46 6.04 3.75 13.15
N ILE A 47 4.85 3.16 13.07
CA ILE A 47 4.49 2.15 12.05
C ILE A 47 4.45 2.80 10.67
N ILE A 48 3.77 3.95 10.55
CA ILE A 48 3.62 4.68 9.27
C ILE A 48 4.99 5.17 8.79
N ASN A 49 5.81 5.75 9.68
CA ASN A 49 7.16 6.20 9.35
C ASN A 49 8.08 5.03 8.93
N SER A 50 7.96 3.88 9.60
CA SER A 50 8.70 2.67 9.25
C SER A 50 8.27 2.13 7.89
N LEU A 51 6.97 2.11 7.60
CA LEU A 51 6.46 1.74 6.27
C LEU A 51 6.98 2.68 5.18
N ALA A 52 6.90 4.00 5.38
CA ALA A 52 7.39 4.98 4.41
C ALA A 52 8.88 4.76 4.09
N TRP A 53 9.70 4.47 5.11
CA TRP A 53 11.11 4.12 4.90
C TRP A 53 11.27 2.82 4.09
N GLN A 54 10.50 1.77 4.41
CA GLN A 54 10.56 0.49 3.69
C GLN A 54 10.15 0.64 2.22
N VAL A 55 9.07 1.39 1.95
CA VAL A 55 8.60 1.66 0.58
C VAL A 55 9.64 2.46 -0.20
N GLN A 56 10.30 3.45 0.42
CA GLN A 56 11.39 4.19 -0.22
C GLN A 56 12.52 3.25 -0.64
N ARG A 57 12.93 2.31 0.22
CA ARG A 57 13.99 1.35 -0.10
C ARG A 57 13.59 0.41 -1.24
N LEU A 58 12.34 -0.06 -1.26
CA LEU A 58 11.80 -0.85 -2.38
C LEU A 58 11.81 -0.05 -3.69
N HIS A 59 11.40 1.22 -3.65
CA HIS A 59 11.41 2.10 -4.81
C HIS A 59 12.83 2.34 -5.35
N LEU A 60 13.81 2.56 -4.47
CA LEU A 60 15.22 2.65 -4.85
C LEU A 60 15.77 1.36 -5.45
N ALA A 61 15.24 0.21 -5.05
CA ALA A 61 15.53 -1.09 -5.64
C ALA A 61 14.73 -1.39 -6.92
N GLY A 62 13.97 -0.41 -7.42
CA GLY A 62 13.20 -0.53 -8.65
C GLY A 62 11.87 -1.25 -8.50
N VAL A 63 11.27 -1.28 -7.30
CA VAL A 63 9.96 -1.86 -7.03
C VAL A 63 8.96 -0.77 -6.64
N ASP A 64 7.84 -0.72 -7.36
CA ASP A 64 6.77 0.23 -7.05
C ASP A 64 5.76 -0.41 -6.09
N VAL A 65 5.22 0.42 -5.20
CA VAL A 65 4.32 -0.04 -4.13
C VAL A 65 3.06 0.81 -4.15
N PHE A 66 1.90 0.15 -4.07
CA PHE A 66 0.66 0.82 -3.67
C PHE A 66 0.21 0.30 -2.31
N ILE A 67 -0.48 1.16 -1.56
CA ILE A 67 -0.92 0.88 -0.20
C ILE A 67 -2.44 0.91 -0.18
N ASN A 68 -3.07 -0.10 0.40
CA ASN A 68 -4.49 -0.14 0.66
C ASN A 68 -4.75 -0.03 2.17
N ILE A 69 -5.57 0.95 2.56
CA ILE A 69 -5.93 1.21 3.96
C ILE A 69 -7.34 0.74 4.20
N PHE A 70 -7.48 -0.24 5.10
CA PHE A 70 -8.78 -0.72 5.54
C PHE A 70 -9.42 0.21 6.57
N ASN A 71 -10.75 0.29 6.52
CA ASN A 71 -11.57 1.02 7.49
C ASN A 71 -11.06 2.44 7.82
N PRO A 72 -10.92 3.35 6.82
CA PRO A 72 -10.30 4.67 7.03
C PRO A 72 -11.02 5.52 8.09
N TRP A 73 -12.31 5.28 8.36
CA TRP A 73 -13.07 5.97 9.41
C TRP A 73 -12.52 5.78 10.83
N GLU A 74 -11.71 4.74 11.08
CA GLU A 74 -11.08 4.52 12.39
C GLU A 74 -9.96 5.54 12.68
N TYR A 75 -9.41 6.17 11.65
CA TYR A 75 -8.39 7.23 11.80
C TYR A 75 -8.97 8.54 12.31
N TYR A 76 -10.30 8.66 12.34
CA TYR A 76 -11.00 9.79 12.94
C TYR A 76 -11.60 9.39 14.30
N GLN A 77 -11.09 10.03 15.36
CA GLN A 77 -11.51 9.75 16.75
C GLN A 77 -12.69 10.61 17.24
N GLY A 78 -13.17 11.56 16.42
CA GLY A 78 -14.31 12.40 16.82
C GLY A 78 -15.62 11.61 16.88
N ASN A 79 -16.50 12.02 17.78
CA ASN A 79 -17.80 11.39 17.96
C ASN A 79 -18.80 11.89 16.89
N ILE A 80 -18.81 11.24 15.73
CA ILE A 80 -19.73 11.54 14.62
C ILE A 80 -20.57 10.29 14.32
N ALA A 81 -21.89 10.44 14.39
CA ALA A 81 -22.85 9.37 14.09
C ALA A 81 -22.99 9.09 12.58
N ASN A 82 -22.78 10.10 11.74
CA ASN A 82 -22.84 9.93 10.28
C ASN A 82 -21.60 9.19 9.77
N THR A 83 -21.81 7.96 9.31
CA THR A 83 -20.74 7.06 8.87
C THR A 83 -19.98 7.61 7.64
N ASN A 84 -20.69 8.22 6.69
CA ASN A 84 -20.09 8.76 5.47
C ASN A 84 -19.17 9.94 5.80
N LEU A 85 -19.63 10.87 6.66
CA LEU A 85 -18.81 11.98 7.12
C LEU A 85 -17.59 11.48 7.90
N ARG A 86 -17.76 10.47 8.77
CA ARG A 86 -16.65 9.86 9.51
C ARG A 86 -15.62 9.23 8.59
N CYS A 87 -16.07 8.58 7.51
CA CYS A 87 -15.20 8.02 6.48
C CYS A 87 -14.41 9.11 5.74
N ILE A 88 -15.07 10.18 5.29
CA ILE A 88 -14.40 11.34 4.63
C ILE A 88 -13.32 11.93 5.53
N LEU A 89 -13.64 12.19 6.80
CA LEU A 89 -12.68 12.74 7.75
C LEU A 89 -11.54 11.76 8.06
N GLY A 90 -11.85 10.46 8.12
CA GLY A 90 -10.85 9.40 8.21
C GLY A 90 -9.89 9.38 7.03
N LYS A 91 -10.39 9.46 5.79
CA LYS A 91 -9.56 9.56 4.57
C LYS A 91 -8.67 10.79 4.56
N ASN A 92 -9.21 11.95 4.95
CA ASN A 92 -8.42 13.17 5.08
C ASN A 92 -7.27 12.97 6.08
N LYS A 93 -7.55 12.30 7.21
CA LYS A 93 -6.52 12.01 8.20
C LYS A 93 -5.46 11.03 7.70
N VAL A 94 -5.87 9.98 6.98
CA VAL A 94 -4.94 9.06 6.29
C VAL A 94 -4.05 9.82 5.32
N SER A 95 -4.62 10.70 4.50
CA SER A 95 -3.88 11.51 3.53
C SER A 95 -2.80 12.35 4.19
N GLU A 96 -3.15 13.10 5.24
CA GLU A 96 -2.22 13.93 6.03
C GLU A 96 -1.08 13.08 6.63
N LEU A 97 -1.43 12.01 7.34
CA LEU A 97 -0.47 11.17 8.05
C LEU A 97 0.55 10.52 7.13
N PHE A 98 0.09 10.00 5.99
CA PHE A 98 0.96 9.34 5.03
C PHE A 98 1.75 10.35 4.20
N ALA A 99 1.14 11.46 3.75
CA ALA A 99 1.88 12.51 3.05
C ALA A 99 3.05 13.03 3.89
N ASP A 100 2.84 13.28 5.19
CA ASP A 100 3.88 13.73 6.10
C ASP A 100 5.00 12.71 6.30
N ALA A 101 4.65 11.42 6.45
CA ALA A 101 5.63 10.34 6.61
C ALA A 101 6.48 10.13 5.34
N PHE A 102 5.85 10.14 4.17
CA PHE A 102 6.52 9.91 2.88
C PHE A 102 7.31 11.14 2.39
N LYS A 103 6.85 12.35 2.68
CA LYS A 103 7.60 13.58 2.40
C LYS A 103 8.96 13.60 3.09
N LYS A 104 9.05 13.11 4.33
CA LYS A 104 10.34 12.93 5.04
C LYS A 104 11.29 11.95 4.35
N LYS A 105 10.78 11.10 3.46
CA LYS A 105 11.52 10.16 2.61
C LYS A 105 11.65 10.65 1.17
N ARG A 106 11.33 11.93 0.91
CA ARG A 106 11.36 12.54 -0.44
C ARG A 106 10.49 11.79 -1.44
N MET A 107 9.40 11.19 -0.97
CA MET A 107 8.41 10.53 -1.81
C MET A 107 7.11 11.32 -1.81
N VAL A 108 6.37 11.23 -2.91
CA VAL A 108 5.04 11.83 -3.05
C VAL A 108 4.02 10.71 -2.96
N THR A 109 2.90 10.97 -2.29
CA THR A 109 1.76 10.06 -2.18
C THR A 109 0.54 10.64 -2.87
N CYS A 110 -0.30 9.79 -3.44
CA CYS A 110 -1.60 10.18 -3.99
C CYS A 110 -2.68 9.32 -3.36
N VAL A 111 -3.69 9.94 -2.72
CA VAL A 111 -4.81 9.21 -2.14
C VAL A 111 -5.89 9.02 -3.21
N LEU A 112 -6.29 7.76 -3.42
CA LEU A 112 -7.31 7.34 -4.35
C LEU A 112 -8.51 6.78 -3.58
N ASP A 113 -9.72 7.08 -4.06
CA ASP A 113 -10.93 6.45 -3.55
C ASP A 113 -11.04 4.99 -3.97
N SER A 114 -11.75 4.19 -3.17
CA SER A 114 -12.07 2.81 -3.52
C SER A 114 -13.16 2.77 -4.59
N THR A 115 -12.76 2.76 -5.86
CA THR A 115 -13.66 2.62 -7.01
C THR A 115 -13.30 1.36 -7.83
N SER A 116 -14.15 1.01 -8.79
CA SER A 116 -13.86 -0.04 -9.78
C SER A 116 -12.68 0.32 -10.72
N SER A 117 -12.38 1.61 -10.88
CA SER A 117 -11.28 2.12 -11.72
C SER A 117 -9.96 2.32 -10.98
N ALA A 118 -9.94 2.21 -9.65
CA ALA A 118 -8.74 2.44 -8.83
C ALA A 118 -7.53 1.61 -9.29
N GLY A 119 -7.76 0.37 -9.72
CA GLY A 119 -6.71 -0.51 -10.27
C GLY A 119 -5.97 0.03 -11.50
N GLN A 120 -6.69 0.73 -12.39
CA GLN A 120 -6.08 1.38 -13.56
C GLN A 120 -5.32 2.64 -13.16
N LEU A 121 -5.91 3.45 -12.27
CA LEU A 121 -5.28 4.65 -11.73
C LEU A 121 -3.99 4.33 -10.97
N ILE A 122 -3.93 3.19 -10.25
CA ILE A 122 -2.69 2.73 -9.60
C ILE A 122 -1.54 2.65 -10.62
N LYS A 123 -1.77 2.07 -11.79
CA LYS A 123 -0.73 1.92 -12.83
C LYS A 123 -0.24 3.27 -13.33
N GLU A 124 -1.17 4.18 -13.61
CA GLU A 124 -0.83 5.52 -14.07
C GLU A 124 -0.03 6.29 -13.01
N VAL A 125 -0.44 6.22 -11.74
CA VAL A 125 0.22 6.93 -10.64
C VAL A 125 1.64 6.40 -10.39
N VAL A 126 1.85 5.08 -10.41
CA VAL A 126 3.20 4.52 -10.20
C VAL A 126 4.15 4.85 -11.36
N ASP A 127 3.66 5.02 -12.59
CA ASP A 127 4.47 5.45 -13.73
C ASP A 127 5.10 6.85 -13.50
N PHE A 128 4.49 7.68 -12.63
CA PHE A 128 5.04 8.97 -12.17
C PHE A 128 5.91 8.86 -10.91
N SER A 129 6.27 7.66 -10.45
CA SER A 129 7.00 7.43 -9.20
C SER A 129 6.29 8.01 -7.96
N ILE A 130 4.96 8.05 -8.00
CA ILE A 130 4.11 8.45 -6.87
C ILE A 130 3.57 7.18 -6.20
N VAL A 131 3.49 7.18 -4.87
CA VAL A 131 2.96 6.05 -4.09
C VAL A 131 1.43 6.18 -4.00
N PRO A 132 0.64 5.29 -4.65
CA PRO A 132 -0.81 5.32 -4.54
C PRO A 132 -1.24 4.79 -3.16
N ILE A 133 -2.17 5.50 -2.52
CA ILE A 133 -2.79 5.11 -1.26
C ILE A 133 -4.29 5.01 -1.49
N ILE A 134 -4.83 3.80 -1.46
CA ILE A 134 -6.25 3.55 -1.64
C ILE A 134 -6.89 3.60 -0.26
N ALA A 135 -7.83 4.54 -0.08
CA ALA A 135 -8.55 4.72 1.16
C ALA A 135 -10.03 5.00 0.84
N GLY A 136 -10.86 3.98 0.97
CA GLY A 136 -12.28 4.06 0.67
C GLY A 136 -13.11 3.20 1.61
N GLN A 137 -14.39 3.54 1.69
CA GLN A 137 -15.37 2.63 2.26
C GLN A 137 -15.98 1.85 1.09
N LEU A 138 -15.95 0.53 1.20
CA LEU A 138 -16.71 -0.32 0.29
C LEU A 138 -18.14 -0.33 0.83
N GLU A 139 -19.05 0.30 0.09
CA GLU A 139 -20.47 0.18 0.37
C GLU A 139 -20.87 -1.30 0.22
N LYS A 140 -21.76 -1.79 1.09
CA LYS A 140 -22.32 -3.14 0.97
C LYS A 140 -23.21 -3.28 -0.27
N ASP A 141 -23.48 -2.19 -0.98
CA ASP A 141 -24.38 -2.14 -2.12
C ASP A 141 -23.68 -2.64 -3.37
N GLY A 142 -23.85 -3.94 -3.66
CA GLY A 142 -23.43 -4.57 -4.93
C GLY A 142 -22.54 -5.80 -4.79
N PHE A 143 -22.07 -6.13 -3.59
CA PHE A 143 -21.50 -7.45 -3.29
C PHE A 143 -22.52 -8.26 -2.52
N GLU A 144 -23.50 -8.81 -3.24
CA GLU A 144 -24.36 -9.87 -2.70
C GLU A 144 -23.44 -11.01 -2.24
N SER A 145 -23.30 -11.12 -0.92
CA SER A 145 -22.54 -12.17 -0.26
C SER A 145 -23.33 -13.46 -0.37
N GLY A 146 -23.29 -14.05 -1.56
CA GLY A 146 -23.61 -15.45 -1.77
C GLY A 146 -22.61 -16.32 -1.00
N GLY A 147 -22.87 -16.52 0.30
CA GLY A 147 -22.32 -17.62 1.10
C GLY A 147 -20.87 -17.52 1.62
N ILE A 148 -20.18 -16.38 1.51
CA ILE A 148 -18.80 -16.23 2.01
C ILE A 148 -18.76 -15.27 3.21
N GLU A 149 -19.21 -15.72 4.38
CA GLU A 149 -19.15 -14.96 5.65
C GLU A 149 -17.72 -14.82 6.21
N HIS A 150 -16.70 -15.31 5.52
CA HIS A 150 -15.32 -15.34 6.02
C HIS A 150 -14.31 -14.53 5.19
N TRP A 151 -14.72 -13.91 4.08
CA TRP A 151 -13.91 -12.91 3.38
C TRP A 151 -14.49 -11.54 3.68
N THR A 152 -13.73 -10.66 4.34
CA THR A 152 -14.19 -9.27 4.40
C THR A 152 -14.15 -8.72 2.98
N LEU A 153 -15.17 -7.95 2.62
CA LEU A 153 -15.27 -7.26 1.32
C LEU A 153 -13.97 -6.51 0.95
N GLU A 154 -13.24 -6.05 1.97
CA GLU A 154 -11.94 -5.39 1.86
C GLU A 154 -10.82 -6.29 1.32
N ASP A 155 -10.77 -7.56 1.74
CA ASP A 155 -9.75 -8.52 1.28
C ASP A 155 -9.98 -8.90 -0.20
N ALA A 156 -11.25 -9.09 -0.59
CA ALA A 156 -11.66 -9.31 -1.99
C ALA A 156 -11.37 -8.07 -2.86
N TYR A 157 -11.57 -6.88 -2.33
CA TYR A 157 -11.25 -5.66 -3.05
C TYR A 157 -9.73 -5.46 -3.21
N PHE A 158 -8.95 -5.73 -2.16
CA PHE A 158 -7.48 -5.69 -2.27
C PHE A 158 -6.94 -6.71 -3.28
N ALA A 159 -7.52 -7.90 -3.30
CA ALA A 159 -7.28 -8.92 -4.32
C ALA A 159 -7.51 -8.39 -5.74
N PHE A 160 -8.68 -7.78 -5.95
CA PHE A 160 -9.06 -7.15 -7.21
C PHE A 160 -8.08 -6.04 -7.61
N LEU A 161 -7.66 -5.18 -6.68
CA LEU A 161 -6.66 -4.15 -6.92
C LEU A 161 -5.32 -4.75 -7.37
N CYS A 162 -4.82 -5.79 -6.68
CA CYS A 162 -3.57 -6.45 -7.06
C CYS A 162 -3.66 -7.02 -8.48
N LYS A 163 -4.75 -7.70 -8.82
CA LYS A 163 -4.98 -8.27 -10.15
C LYS A 163 -5.04 -7.18 -11.23
N THR A 164 -5.84 -6.15 -11.02
CA THR A 164 -6.05 -5.08 -11.99
C THR A 164 -4.81 -4.20 -12.17
N ALA A 165 -4.05 -3.96 -11.10
CA ALA A 165 -2.76 -3.29 -11.12
C ALA A 165 -1.64 -4.14 -11.73
N ASN A 166 -1.88 -5.42 -12.02
CA ASN A 166 -0.86 -6.39 -12.43
C ASN A 166 0.30 -6.47 -11.42
N ALA A 167 -0.05 -6.44 -10.13
CA ALA A 167 0.90 -6.58 -9.05
C ALA A 167 1.48 -8.01 -9.04
N GLN A 168 2.78 -8.11 -8.82
CA GLN A 168 3.46 -9.40 -8.70
C GLN A 168 3.13 -10.12 -7.39
N MET A 169 2.83 -9.35 -6.34
CA MET A 169 2.43 -9.88 -5.05
C MET A 169 1.53 -8.91 -4.29
N GLY A 170 0.65 -9.47 -3.47
CA GLY A 170 -0.08 -8.74 -2.44
C GLY A 170 0.45 -9.11 -1.06
N VAL A 171 0.64 -8.13 -0.19
CA VAL A 171 1.05 -8.35 1.20
C VAL A 171 0.01 -7.74 2.12
N PHE A 172 -0.61 -8.56 2.96
CA PHE A 172 -1.38 -8.09 4.09
C PHE A 172 -0.47 -7.96 5.31
N ALA A 173 -0.33 -6.73 5.83
CA ALA A 173 0.40 -6.43 7.05
C ALA A 173 -0.57 -6.17 8.21
N GLY A 174 -0.49 -6.98 9.26
CA GLY A 174 -1.43 -6.93 10.38
C GLY A 174 -0.80 -7.27 11.72
N ASN A 175 -1.63 -7.34 12.76
CA ASN A 175 -1.24 -8.00 14.00
C ASN A 175 -1.23 -9.53 13.80
N TYR A 176 -0.64 -10.26 14.75
CA TYR A 176 -0.51 -11.72 14.68
C TYR A 176 -1.85 -12.44 14.44
N TYR A 177 -2.89 -12.08 15.19
CA TYR A 177 -4.20 -12.73 15.11
C TYR A 177 -4.90 -12.51 13.76
N SER A 178 -4.88 -11.28 13.25
CA SER A 178 -5.44 -10.96 11.93
C SER A 178 -4.71 -11.69 10.81
N CYS A 179 -3.37 -11.81 10.89
CA CYS A 179 -2.59 -12.53 9.89
C CYS A 179 -2.88 -14.03 9.96
N LYS A 180 -2.87 -14.63 11.16
CA LYS A 180 -3.12 -16.07 11.35
C LYS A 180 -4.50 -16.48 10.88
N HIS A 181 -5.54 -15.70 11.20
CA HIS A 181 -6.90 -16.00 10.77
C HIS A 181 -7.04 -15.93 9.25
N ARG A 182 -6.49 -14.89 8.62
CA ARG A 182 -6.53 -14.74 7.16
C ARG A 182 -5.72 -15.79 6.41
N ASP A 183 -4.58 -16.22 6.96
CA ASP A 183 -3.77 -17.30 6.38
C ASP A 183 -4.51 -18.64 6.36
N GLN A 184 -5.23 -18.96 7.44
CA GLN A 184 -6.11 -20.13 7.52
C GLN A 184 -7.27 -20.04 6.52
N LEU A 185 -7.89 -18.86 6.39
CA LEU A 185 -8.98 -18.65 5.44
C LEU A 185 -8.50 -18.74 3.99
N TYR A 186 -7.34 -18.17 3.68
CA TYR A 186 -6.78 -18.18 2.33
C TYR A 186 -6.37 -19.59 1.90
N SER A 187 -5.74 -20.37 2.78
CA SER A 187 -5.40 -21.77 2.50
C SER A 187 -6.63 -22.66 2.30
N THR A 188 -7.76 -22.33 2.93
CA THR A 188 -9.00 -23.13 2.84
C THR A 188 -9.86 -22.74 1.63
N LEU A 189 -9.89 -21.46 1.26
CA LEU A 189 -10.84 -20.92 0.27
C LEU A 189 -10.20 -20.63 -1.10
N PHE A 190 -8.86 -20.55 -1.21
CA PHE A 190 -8.18 -19.93 -2.35
C PHE A 190 -7.02 -20.74 -2.94
N GLU A 191 -7.21 -22.05 -3.09
CA GLU A 191 -6.30 -22.90 -3.89
C GLU A 191 -6.16 -22.41 -5.36
N HIS A 192 -7.05 -21.51 -5.81
CA HIS A 192 -7.10 -20.96 -7.18
C HIS A 192 -6.93 -19.43 -7.27
N CYS A 193 -6.38 -18.77 -6.25
CA CYS A 193 -6.09 -17.34 -6.37
C CYS A 193 -5.01 -17.09 -7.43
N PRO A 194 -5.22 -16.20 -8.41
CA PRO A 194 -4.29 -16.05 -9.54
C PRO A 194 -3.02 -15.24 -9.22
N TYR A 195 -2.76 -14.85 -7.96
CA TYR A 195 -1.61 -14.02 -7.58
C TYR A 195 -1.12 -14.35 -6.16
N ASP A 196 0.19 -14.15 -5.90
CA ASP A 196 0.85 -14.53 -4.64
C ASP A 196 0.45 -13.56 -3.50
N MET A 197 -0.47 -13.97 -2.63
CA MET A 197 -0.84 -13.25 -1.41
C MET A 197 0.00 -13.73 -0.22
N ARG A 198 0.52 -12.79 0.56
CA ARG A 198 1.31 -13.06 1.77
C ARG A 198 0.74 -12.36 2.98
N PHE A 199 0.71 -13.06 4.12
CA PHE A 199 0.31 -12.51 5.40
C PHE A 199 1.56 -12.30 6.27
N HIS A 200 1.83 -11.06 6.65
CA HIS A 200 3.01 -10.70 7.44
C HIS A 200 2.59 -10.03 8.75
N HIS A 201 2.89 -10.70 9.86
CA HIS A 201 2.87 -10.08 11.17
C HIS A 201 4.13 -9.21 11.31
N GLU A 202 4.04 -8.10 12.02
CA GLU A 202 5.11 -7.09 12.16
C GLU A 202 5.32 -6.22 10.90
N PRO A 203 4.48 -5.19 10.68
CA PRO A 203 4.59 -4.30 9.52
C PRO A 203 5.95 -3.58 9.41
N HIS A 204 6.76 -3.58 10.48
CA HIS A 204 8.13 -3.07 10.50
C HIS A 204 9.13 -3.89 9.64
N PHE A 205 8.75 -5.09 9.18
CA PHE A 205 9.63 -6.00 8.43
C PHE A 205 9.11 -6.41 7.04
N LEU A 206 8.14 -5.67 6.50
CA LEU A 206 7.58 -5.85 5.15
C LEU A 206 8.64 -5.99 4.06
N ILE A 207 9.73 -5.23 4.14
CA ILE A 207 10.78 -5.25 3.15
C ILE A 207 11.46 -6.63 3.01
N ARG A 208 11.59 -7.39 4.12
CA ARG A 208 12.18 -8.74 4.12
C ARG A 208 11.24 -9.76 3.48
N ALA A 209 9.94 -9.61 3.72
CA ALA A 209 8.92 -10.47 3.13
C ALA A 209 8.88 -10.30 1.60
N ILE A 210 9.05 -9.06 1.14
CA ILE A 210 9.02 -8.68 -0.28
C ILE A 210 10.33 -9.06 -0.99
N SER A 211 11.49 -8.68 -0.44
CA SER A 211 12.79 -8.83 -1.11
C SER A 211 13.12 -10.27 -1.50
N LYS A 212 12.84 -11.23 -0.60
CA LYS A 212 13.07 -12.66 -0.83
C LYS A 212 12.30 -13.20 -2.05
N LYS A 213 11.13 -12.62 -2.36
CA LYS A 213 10.24 -13.13 -3.40
C LYS A 213 10.43 -12.45 -4.74
N ILE A 214 10.76 -11.16 -4.75
CA ILE A 214 11.00 -10.40 -5.98
C ILE A 214 12.47 -10.54 -6.44
N GLY A 215 13.29 -11.28 -5.69
CA GLY A 215 14.70 -11.52 -6.04
C GLY A 215 15.57 -10.29 -5.83
N ILE A 216 15.20 -9.41 -4.90
CA ILE A 216 16.03 -8.28 -4.50
C ILE A 216 17.00 -8.77 -3.44
N ASP A 217 18.29 -8.60 -3.69
CA ASP A 217 19.32 -8.89 -2.70
C ASP A 217 19.11 -7.99 -1.45
N PRO A 218 18.85 -8.58 -0.26
CA PRO A 218 18.66 -7.81 0.97
C PRO A 218 19.85 -6.90 1.34
N GLU A 219 21.06 -7.22 0.88
CA GLU A 219 22.26 -6.39 1.12
C GLU A 219 22.20 -5.06 0.35
N THR A 220 21.59 -5.05 -0.84
CA THR A 220 21.38 -3.83 -1.63
C THR A 220 20.40 -2.86 -0.97
N LEU A 221 19.53 -3.37 -0.10
CA LEU A 221 18.52 -2.58 0.60
C LEU A 221 19.08 -1.80 1.81
N GLN A 222 20.36 -1.98 2.16
CA GLN A 222 21.04 -1.35 3.31
C GLN A 222 20.11 -1.26 4.52
N ILE A 223 19.65 -2.42 5.01
CA ILE A 223 18.72 -2.50 6.14
C ILE A 223 19.47 -2.18 7.45
N SER A 224 19.99 -0.95 7.59
CA SER A 224 20.33 -0.38 8.89
C SER A 224 19.02 -0.01 9.56
N ASN A 225 18.56 -0.93 10.41
CA ASN A 225 17.26 -0.90 11.08
C ASN A 225 16.99 0.49 11.72
N PRO A 226 15.96 1.27 11.29
CA PRO A 226 15.72 2.59 11.87
C PRO A 226 15.31 2.52 13.35
N MET A 227 14.82 1.37 13.84
CA MET A 227 14.51 1.18 15.26
C MET A 227 15.74 0.90 16.14
N ARG A 228 16.92 0.60 15.57
CA ARG A 228 18.17 0.61 16.36
C ARG A 228 18.54 2.03 16.80
N VAL A 229 18.07 3.05 16.08
CA VAL A 229 18.41 4.46 16.35
C VAL A 229 17.56 5.04 17.49
N THR A 230 16.41 4.43 17.82
CA THR A 230 15.50 4.92 18.88
C THR A 230 15.68 4.26 20.24
N GLY A 231 16.64 3.32 20.40
CA GLY A 231 16.99 2.76 21.71
C GLY A 231 15.90 1.96 22.42
N LEU A 232 14.80 1.60 21.76
CA LEU A 232 13.74 0.81 22.37
C LEU A 232 14.12 -0.69 22.37
N PRO A 233 14.21 -1.33 23.55
CA PRO A 233 14.53 -2.74 23.63
C PRO A 233 13.32 -3.57 23.18
N TYR A 234 13.57 -4.53 22.28
CA TYR A 234 12.62 -5.60 21.96
C TYR A 234 12.49 -6.50 23.19
N MET A 235 11.35 -6.45 23.87
CA MET A 235 10.91 -7.56 24.72
C MET A 235 9.95 -8.43 23.91
N PHE A 236 10.39 -9.65 23.59
CA PHE A 236 9.57 -10.70 23.01
C PHE A 236 8.45 -11.08 23.99
N TYR A 237 7.20 -11.11 23.50
CA TYR A 237 6.08 -11.86 24.07
C TYR A 237 5.27 -12.48 22.93
#